data_AF-A0A645BAM6-F1
#
_entry.id   AF-A0A645BAM6-F1
#
_cell.length_a   1.000
_cell.length_b   1.000
_cell.length_c   1.000
_cell.angle_alpha   90.00
_cell.angle_beta   90.00
_cell.angle_gamma   90.00
#
_symmetry.space_group_name_H-M   'P 1'
#
loop_
_entity.id
_entity.type
_entity.pdbx_description
1 polymer ?
#
loop_
_entity_poly.entity_id
_entity_poly.type
_entity_poly.pdbx_seq_one_letter_code
_entity_poly.pdbx_strand_id
1 'polypeptide(L)'
;MLLALKSAGLAAVIAACPVWIYQLWAFIVPGLLTKEKRVARLFLLSAVPLFILGVVVGYLTLPKAFEFMLGFTVAQAGVANLQDLNDFLSLEMRMLLVFGISFLLPVILVMLNMLGMLKSWQLRKARTIAIFVCFVFGAVATPSGDPFSMLALSLPMVIMYVVSELICSRREKRSLKLRIRSGEISPEEAEAAYLGKTIQTDDK
;
A
#
# COMPACT_ATOMS: atom_id res chain seq x y z
N MET A 1 9.99 0.49 32.01
CA MET A 1 11.22 0.05 31.31
C MET A 1 10.92 -0.63 29.97
N LEU A 2 10.07 -1.66 29.94
CA LEU A 2 9.74 -2.38 28.70
C LEU A 2 9.14 -1.49 27.59
N LEU A 3 8.27 -0.54 27.94
CA LEU A 3 7.68 0.40 26.97
C LEU A 3 8.73 1.27 26.27
N ALA A 4 9.67 1.83 27.03
CA ALA A 4 10.74 2.66 26.49
C ALA A 4 11.66 1.88 25.55
N LEU A 5 11.89 0.60 25.85
CA LEU A 5 12.64 -0.29 24.96
C LEU A 5 11.88 -0.57 23.65
N LYS A 6 10.57 -0.83 23.72
CA LYS A 6 9.72 -1.04 22.54
C LYS A 6 9.68 0.21 21.65
N SER A 7 9.49 1.40 22.24
CA SER A 7 9.42 2.66 21.50
C SER A 7 10.75 3.01 20.84
N ALA A 8 11.87 2.88 21.58
CA ALA A 8 13.21 3.11 21.03
C ALA A 8 13.54 2.11 19.92
N GLY A 9 13.17 0.83 20.09
CA GLY A 9 13.33 -0.20 19.07
C GLY A 9 12.53 0.12 17.80
N LEU A 10 11.27 0.54 17.94
CA LEU A 10 10.47 0.98 16.80
C LEU A 10 11.08 2.18 16.08
N ALA A 11 11.49 3.20 16.83
CA ALA A 11 12.12 4.39 16.27
C ALA A 11 13.39 4.03 15.50
N ALA A 12 14.20 3.10 16.02
CA ALA A 12 15.38 2.58 15.32
C ALA A 12 15.00 1.85 14.02
N VAL A 13 13.95 1.04 14.01
CA VAL A 13 13.46 0.35 12.78
C VAL A 13 13.00 1.35 11.72
N ILE A 14 12.28 2.40 12.13
CA ILE A 14 11.81 3.47 11.23
C ILE A 14 13.01 4.28 10.71
N ALA A 15 13.94 4.67 11.57
CA ALA A 15 15.15 5.40 11.18
C ALA A 15 16.05 4.58 10.25
N ALA A 16 16.13 3.26 10.47
CA ALA A 16 16.86 2.33 9.63
C ALA A 16 16.13 1.97 8.31
N CYS A 17 14.95 2.55 8.04
CA CYS A 17 14.20 2.23 6.83
C CYS A 17 14.95 2.37 5.51
N PRO A 18 15.85 3.34 5.29
CA PRO A 18 16.61 3.38 4.04
C PRO A 18 17.48 2.14 3.85
N VAL A 19 18.02 1.58 4.95
CA VAL A 19 18.94 0.43 4.93
C VAL A 19 18.19 -0.87 4.67
N TRP A 20 17.16 -1.17 5.47
CA TRP A 20 16.46 -2.45 5.29
C TRP A 20 15.59 -2.48 4.04
N ILE A 21 15.01 -1.33 3.62
CA ILE A 21 14.31 -1.23 2.33
C ILE A 21 15.31 -1.47 1.19
N TYR A 22 16.52 -0.87 1.25
CA TYR A 22 17.57 -1.17 0.28
C TYR A 22 17.91 -2.65 0.24
N GLN A 23 18.05 -3.31 1.40
CA GLN A 23 18.38 -4.74 1.46
C GLN A 23 17.29 -5.62 0.84
N LEU A 24 16.01 -5.32 1.10
CA LEU A 24 14.88 -6.02 0.46
C LEU A 24 14.91 -5.84 -1.07
N TRP A 25 15.21 -4.63 -1.55
CA TRP A 25 15.32 -4.37 -2.98
C TRP A 25 16.55 -5.03 -3.61
N ALA A 26 17.69 -4.99 -2.95
CA ALA A 26 18.92 -5.64 -3.40
C ALA A 26 18.76 -7.16 -3.53
N PHE A 27 17.80 -7.77 -2.82
CA PHE A 27 17.43 -9.16 -3.00
C PHE A 27 16.57 -9.40 -4.27
N ILE A 28 15.72 -8.45 -4.64
CA ILE A 28 14.82 -8.56 -5.81
C ILE A 28 15.57 -8.22 -7.12
N VAL A 29 16.43 -7.19 -7.10
CA VAL A 29 17.17 -6.66 -8.27
C VAL A 29 17.97 -7.71 -9.06
N PRO A 30 18.62 -8.72 -8.46
CA PRO A 30 19.30 -9.80 -9.19
C PRO A 30 18.38 -10.56 -10.15
N GLY A 31 17.09 -10.68 -9.83
CA GLY A 31 16.09 -11.33 -10.68
C GLY A 31 15.60 -10.47 -11.86
N LEU A 32 15.99 -9.20 -11.94
CA LEU A 32 15.57 -8.28 -13.01
C LEU A 32 16.57 -8.22 -14.16
N LEU A 33 16.05 -7.98 -15.37
CA LEU A 33 16.87 -7.79 -16.57
C LEU A 33 17.79 -6.58 -16.42
N THR A 34 18.98 -6.63 -17.03
CA THR A 34 20.00 -5.56 -16.94
C THR A 34 19.45 -4.18 -17.33
N LYS A 35 18.52 -4.14 -18.28
CA LYS A 35 17.85 -2.90 -18.74
C LYS A 35 16.84 -2.34 -17.71
N GLU A 36 16.33 -3.18 -16.81
CA GLU A 36 15.29 -2.85 -15.83
C GLU A 36 15.86 -2.41 -14.48
N LYS A 37 17.13 -2.73 -14.20
CA LYS A 37 17.84 -2.35 -12.95
C LYS A 37 17.83 -0.85 -12.68
N ARG A 38 17.82 -0.01 -13.72
CA ARG A 38 17.74 1.46 -13.57
C ARG A 38 16.38 1.89 -13.00
N VAL A 39 15.31 1.26 -13.46
CA VAL A 39 13.94 1.54 -13.00
C VAL A 39 13.80 1.13 -11.53
N ALA A 40 14.29 -0.05 -11.16
CA ALA A 40 14.26 -0.53 -9.78
C ALA A 40 14.95 0.43 -8.79
N ARG A 41 16.07 1.04 -9.17
CA ARG A 41 16.76 2.05 -8.32
C ARG A 41 15.93 3.32 -8.09
N LEU A 42 15.14 3.76 -9.07
CA LEU A 42 14.24 4.91 -8.90
C LEU A 42 13.09 4.59 -7.95
N PHE A 43 12.59 3.36 -7.97
CA PHE A 43 11.55 2.89 -7.04
C PHE A 43 12.05 2.75 -5.61
N LEU A 44 13.33 2.42 -5.40
CA LEU A 44 13.94 2.48 -4.08
C LEU A 44 13.86 3.89 -3.48
N LEU A 45 14.13 4.92 -4.28
CA LEU A 45 14.08 6.31 -3.83
C LEU A 45 12.66 6.77 -3.49
N SER A 46 11.63 6.20 -4.13
CA SER A 46 10.23 6.49 -3.76
C SER A 46 9.73 5.65 -2.59
N ALA A 47 10.33 4.47 -2.32
CA ALA A 47 9.94 3.59 -1.23
C ALA A 47 10.14 4.22 0.15
N VAL A 48 11.29 4.85 0.38
CA VAL A 48 11.62 5.49 1.68
C VAL A 48 10.63 6.59 2.07
N PRO A 49 10.39 7.64 1.25
CA PRO A 49 9.43 8.68 1.63
C PRO A 49 8.01 8.13 1.76
N LEU A 50 7.63 7.12 0.97
CA LEU A 50 6.31 6.52 1.06
C LEU A 50 6.13 5.69 2.33
N PHE A 51 7.16 4.97 2.77
CA PHE A 51 7.19 4.29 4.07
C PHE A 51 7.02 5.29 5.21
N ILE A 52 7.81 6.38 5.21
CA ILE A 52 7.71 7.43 6.23
C ILE A 52 6.33 8.09 6.19
N LEU A 53 5.77 8.35 5.01
CA LEU A 53 4.41 8.86 4.88
C LEU A 53 3.39 7.89 5.50
N GLY A 54 3.54 6.58 5.28
CA GLY A 54 2.71 5.57 5.93
C GLY A 54 2.79 5.65 7.44
N VAL A 55 4.00 5.69 8.00
CA VAL A 55 4.22 5.86 9.45
C VAL A 55 3.53 7.11 9.98
N VAL A 56 3.68 8.26 9.30
CA VAL A 56 3.03 9.51 9.69
C VAL A 56 1.51 9.38 9.65
N VAL A 57 0.94 8.77 8.61
CA VAL A 57 -0.49 8.54 8.52
C VAL A 57 -0.97 7.63 9.67
N GLY A 58 -0.23 6.56 9.98
CA GLY A 58 -0.55 5.69 11.11
C GLY A 58 -0.58 6.44 12.44
N TYR A 59 0.42 7.30 12.68
CA TYR A 59 0.52 8.13 13.89
C TYR A 59 -0.68 9.07 14.05
N LEU A 60 -1.14 9.67 12.95
CA LEU A 60 -2.27 10.59 12.98
C LEU A 60 -3.63 9.88 13.09
N THR A 61 -3.73 8.64 12.60
CA THR A 61 -5.02 7.94 12.49
C THR A 61 -5.49 7.35 13.83
N LEU A 62 -4.59 6.72 14.59
CA LEU A 62 -5.00 5.99 15.79
C LEU A 62 -5.60 6.88 16.90
N PRO A 63 -5.01 8.05 17.24
CA PRO A 63 -5.62 8.95 18.23
C PRO A 63 -7.03 9.38 17.82
N LYS A 64 -7.28 9.57 16.52
CA LYS A 64 -8.59 9.94 15.99
C LYS A 64 -9.60 8.81 16.09
N ALA A 65 -9.17 7.56 15.88
CA ALA A 65 -10.02 6.40 16.11
C ALA A 65 -10.42 6.29 17.59
N PHE A 66 -9.48 6.50 18.52
CA PHE A 66 -9.76 6.49 19.96
C PHE A 66 -10.63 7.66 20.40
N GLU A 67 -10.39 8.88 19.91
CA GLU A 67 -11.23 10.06 20.19
C GLU A 67 -12.68 9.79 19.79
N PHE A 68 -12.89 9.20 18.61
CA PHE A 68 -14.21 8.79 18.13
C PHE A 68 -14.84 7.72 19.03
N MET A 69 -14.06 6.69 19.39
CA MET A 69 -14.55 5.58 20.23
C MET A 69 -14.92 6.05 21.65
N LEU A 70 -14.07 6.89 22.25
CA LEU A 70 -14.33 7.49 23.56
C LEU A 70 -15.57 8.39 23.54
N GLY A 71 -15.88 9.02 22.41
CA GLY A 71 -17.10 9.79 22.19
C GLY A 71 -18.40 9.01 22.37
N PHE A 72 -18.38 7.66 22.24
CA PHE A 72 -19.53 6.80 22.56
C PHE A 72 -19.63 6.41 24.03
N THR A 73 -18.62 6.71 24.85
CA THR A 73 -18.66 6.40 26.27
C THR A 73 -19.71 7.31 26.93
N VAL A 74 -20.73 6.71 27.56
CA VAL A 74 -21.74 7.45 28.33
C VAL A 74 -21.13 7.86 29.66
N ALA A 75 -20.28 8.89 29.64
CA ALA A 75 -19.62 9.41 30.83
C ALA A 75 -20.62 9.86 31.90
N GLN A 76 -21.84 10.24 31.49
CA GLN A 76 -22.93 10.62 32.42
C GLN A 76 -23.51 9.44 33.22
N ALA A 77 -23.26 8.20 32.81
CA ALA A 77 -23.73 7.00 33.52
C ALA A 77 -22.72 6.48 34.57
N GLY A 78 -21.63 7.22 34.84
CA GLY A 78 -20.58 6.81 35.77
C GLY A 78 -19.64 5.72 35.25
N VAL A 79 -19.71 5.40 33.95
CA VAL A 79 -18.84 4.41 33.31
C VAL A 79 -17.54 5.09 32.87
N ALA A 80 -16.44 4.75 33.54
CA ALA A 80 -15.10 5.19 33.15
C ALA A 80 -14.50 4.22 32.13
N ASN A 81 -14.04 4.74 30.99
CA ASN A 81 -13.29 3.97 30.00
C ASN A 81 -11.80 4.02 30.36
N LEU A 82 -11.35 3.00 31.11
CA LEU A 82 -9.96 2.87 31.55
C LEU A 82 -9.18 2.05 30.52
N GLN A 83 -8.57 2.73 29.56
CA GLN A 83 -7.68 2.09 28.60
C GLN A 83 -6.27 1.93 29.19
N ASP A 84 -5.72 0.72 29.14
CA ASP A 84 -4.33 0.50 29.53
C ASP A 84 -3.38 1.21 28.54
N LEU A 85 -2.50 2.05 29.09
CA LEU A 85 -1.52 2.81 28.32
C LEU A 85 -0.56 1.90 27.55
N ASN A 86 -0.20 0.73 28.11
CA ASN A 86 0.69 -0.23 27.46
C ASN A 86 0.06 -0.83 26.21
N ASP A 87 -1.24 -1.15 26.27
CA ASP A 87 -1.97 -1.73 25.15
C ASP A 87 -2.19 -0.68 24.07
N PHE A 88 -2.55 0.55 24.45
CA PHE A 88 -2.65 1.67 23.52
C PHE A 88 -1.33 1.90 22.77
N LEU A 89 -0.22 2.05 23.50
CA LEU A 89 1.08 2.30 22.89
C LEU A 89 1.58 1.10 22.08
N SER A 90 1.31 -0.13 22.51
CA SER A 90 1.69 -1.33 21.76
C SER A 90 0.90 -1.46 20.45
N LEU A 91 -0.40 -1.12 20.48
CA LEU A 91 -1.24 -1.02 19.29
C LEU A 91 -0.73 0.07 18.35
N GLU A 92 -0.43 1.26 18.87
CA GLU A 92 0.11 2.38 18.10
C GLU A 92 1.41 2.01 17.40
N MET A 93 2.38 1.47 18.15
CA MET A 93 3.65 1.03 17.60
C MET A 93 3.50 -0.02 16.48
N ARG A 94 2.59 -0.98 16.66
CA ARG A 94 2.29 -1.98 15.65
C ARG A 94 1.67 -1.32 14.41
N MET A 95 0.68 -0.43 14.61
CA MET A 95 0.06 0.29 13.51
C MET A 95 1.08 1.08 12.70
N LEU A 96 1.99 1.82 13.35
CA LEU A 96 3.04 2.58 12.64
C LEU A 96 3.83 1.71 11.65
N LEU A 97 4.26 0.51 12.07
CA LEU A 97 4.95 -0.42 11.18
C LEU A 97 4.05 -0.93 10.06
N VAL A 98 2.83 -1.35 10.40
CA VAL A 98 1.90 -1.94 9.43
C VAL A 98 1.52 -0.91 8.37
N PHE A 99 1.28 0.34 8.76
CA PHE A 99 1.03 1.44 7.84
C PHE A 99 2.25 1.73 6.96
N GLY A 100 3.44 1.86 7.55
CA GLY A 100 4.67 2.08 6.78
C GLY A 100 4.89 1.00 5.73
N ILE A 101 4.75 -0.27 6.10
CA ILE A 101 4.91 -1.42 5.19
C ILE A 101 3.80 -1.42 4.13
N SER A 102 2.55 -1.16 4.51
CA SER A 102 1.43 -1.14 3.57
C SER A 102 1.57 -0.05 2.52
N PHE A 103 2.17 1.09 2.89
CA PHE A 103 2.49 2.16 1.97
C PHE A 103 3.64 1.82 1.01
N LEU A 104 4.33 0.68 1.16
CA LEU A 104 5.23 0.16 0.13
C LEU A 104 4.49 -0.55 -1.01
N LEU A 105 3.22 -0.93 -0.81
CA LEU A 105 2.40 -1.61 -1.82
C LEU A 105 2.37 -0.86 -3.17
N PRO A 106 2.17 0.47 -3.23
CA PRO A 106 2.16 1.18 -4.50
C PRO A 106 3.47 1.14 -5.25
N VAL A 107 4.60 1.17 -4.54
CA VAL A 107 5.93 1.09 -5.16
C VAL A 107 6.06 -0.25 -5.87
N ILE A 108 5.66 -1.35 -5.22
CA ILE A 108 5.73 -2.70 -5.78
C ILE A 108 4.79 -2.85 -6.98
N LEU A 109 3.52 -2.48 -6.85
CA LEU A 109 2.52 -2.66 -7.92
C LEU A 109 2.85 -1.83 -9.15
N VAL A 110 3.26 -0.57 -8.96
CA VAL A 110 3.64 0.30 -10.07
C VAL A 110 4.92 -0.19 -10.71
N MET A 111 5.91 -0.66 -9.94
CA MET A 111 7.12 -1.25 -10.52
C MET A 111 6.79 -2.48 -11.37
N LEU A 112 5.99 -3.42 -10.88
CA LEU A 112 5.60 -4.61 -11.66
C LEU A 112 4.86 -4.23 -12.95
N ASN A 113 4.05 -3.17 -12.91
CA ASN A 113 3.46 -2.60 -14.12
C ASN A 113 4.52 -1.96 -15.04
N MET A 114 5.59 -1.41 -14.49
CA MET A 114 6.72 -0.90 -15.26
C MET A 114 7.50 -1.98 -16.00
N LEU A 115 7.70 -3.12 -15.36
CA LEU A 115 8.35 -4.30 -15.93
C LEU A 115 7.46 -5.07 -16.92
N GLY A 116 6.18 -4.66 -17.07
CA GLY A 116 5.23 -5.33 -17.97
C GLY A 116 4.63 -6.62 -17.41
N MET A 117 5.03 -7.03 -16.19
CA MET A 117 4.55 -8.23 -15.50
C MET A 117 3.11 -8.09 -15.00
N LEU A 118 2.64 -6.85 -14.81
CA LEU A 118 1.31 -6.55 -14.29
C LEU A 118 0.61 -5.50 -15.15
N LYS A 119 -0.59 -5.79 -15.66
CA LYS A 119 -1.42 -4.87 -16.44
C LYS A 119 -2.46 -4.18 -15.57
N SER A 120 -2.88 -2.98 -15.97
CA SER A 120 -3.88 -2.24 -15.18
C SER A 120 -5.25 -2.92 -15.14
N TRP A 121 -5.58 -3.75 -16.13
CA TRP A 121 -6.83 -4.52 -16.13
C TRP A 121 -6.80 -5.68 -15.11
N GLN A 122 -5.63 -6.26 -14.84
CA GLN A 122 -5.47 -7.30 -13.82
C GLN A 122 -5.70 -6.72 -12.42
N LEU A 123 -5.19 -5.50 -12.17
CA LEU A 123 -5.47 -4.76 -10.95
C LEU A 123 -6.98 -4.43 -10.82
N ARG A 124 -7.62 -3.94 -11.90
CA ARG A 124 -9.08 -3.72 -11.92
C ARG A 124 -9.87 -4.97 -11.55
N LYS A 125 -9.51 -6.12 -12.13
CA LYS A 125 -10.16 -7.41 -11.89
C LYS A 125 -9.92 -7.92 -10.46
N ALA A 126 -8.72 -7.72 -9.92
CA ALA A 126 -8.35 -8.15 -8.57
C ALA A 126 -8.85 -7.21 -7.46
N ARG A 127 -9.43 -6.05 -7.79
CA ARG A 127 -9.82 -5.01 -6.83
C ARG A 127 -10.66 -5.54 -5.67
N THR A 128 -11.70 -6.33 -5.95
CA THR A 128 -12.58 -6.86 -4.90
C THR A 128 -11.81 -7.76 -3.92
N ILE A 129 -10.92 -8.60 -4.44
CA ILE A 129 -10.06 -9.48 -3.64
C ILE A 129 -9.04 -8.65 -2.85
N ALA A 130 -8.42 -7.65 -3.47
CA ALA A 130 -7.45 -6.78 -2.81
C ALA A 130 -8.08 -6.01 -1.65
N ILE A 131 -9.30 -5.48 -1.84
CA ILE A 131 -10.06 -4.82 -0.77
C ILE A 131 -10.31 -5.81 0.37
N PHE A 132 -10.84 -6.99 0.07
CA PHE A 132 -11.07 -8.03 1.07
C PHE A 132 -9.79 -8.38 1.85
N VAL A 133 -8.66 -8.57 1.17
CA VAL A 133 -7.36 -8.85 1.80
C VAL A 133 -6.91 -7.70 2.69
N CYS A 134 -7.12 -6.44 2.32
CA CYS A 134 -6.81 -5.29 3.18
C CYS A 134 -7.64 -5.31 4.47
N PHE A 135 -8.90 -5.74 4.41
CA PHE A 135 -9.77 -5.89 5.58
C PHE A 135 -9.35 -7.07 6.47
N VAL A 136 -9.05 -8.23 5.88
CA VAL A 136 -8.53 -9.39 6.62
C VAL A 136 -7.21 -9.04 7.30
N PHE A 137 -6.31 -8.38 6.60
CA PHE A 137 -5.03 -7.96 7.16
C PHE A 137 -5.22 -6.93 8.28
N GLY A 138 -6.15 -5.99 8.12
CA GLY A 138 -6.54 -5.06 9.19
C GLY A 138 -6.98 -5.80 10.45
N ALA A 139 -7.90 -6.77 10.29
CA ALA A 139 -8.43 -7.54 11.41
C ALA A 139 -7.35 -8.34 12.15
N VAL A 140 -6.40 -8.94 11.42
CA VAL A 140 -5.28 -9.69 12.01
C VAL A 140 -4.26 -8.76 12.67
N ALA A 141 -4.04 -7.58 12.11
CA ALA A 141 -3.08 -6.62 12.63
C ALA A 141 -3.55 -5.95 13.93
N THR A 142 -4.85 -5.77 14.12
CA THR A 142 -5.45 -5.13 15.30
C THR A 142 -5.76 -6.15 16.40
N PRO A 143 -5.00 -6.20 17.51
CA PRO A 143 -5.22 -7.17 18.59
C PRO A 143 -6.55 -6.99 19.33
N SER A 144 -7.06 -5.76 19.37
CA SER A 144 -8.32 -5.39 20.01
C SER A 144 -9.54 -5.98 19.30
N GLY A 145 -9.41 -6.34 18.01
CA GLY A 145 -10.51 -6.86 17.20
C GLY A 145 -11.66 -5.86 17.01
N ASP A 146 -11.47 -4.58 17.36
CA ASP A 146 -12.53 -3.58 17.26
C ASP A 146 -12.65 -3.06 15.81
N PRO A 147 -13.88 -2.82 15.32
CA PRO A 147 -14.09 -2.39 13.94
C PRO A 147 -13.44 -1.04 13.61
N PHE A 148 -13.24 -0.15 14.58
CA PHE A 148 -12.70 1.19 14.33
C PHE A 148 -11.22 1.16 14.04
N SER A 149 -10.43 0.49 14.88
CA SER A 149 -9.00 0.26 14.66
C SER A 149 -8.77 -0.52 13.37
N MET A 150 -9.63 -1.50 13.08
CA MET A 150 -9.58 -2.26 11.82
C MET A 150 -9.81 -1.34 10.62
N LEU A 151 -10.88 -0.54 10.64
CA LEU A 151 -11.22 0.39 9.55
C LEU A 151 -10.15 1.47 9.37
N ALA A 152 -9.65 2.02 10.48
CA ALA A 152 -8.55 2.99 10.51
C ALA A 152 -7.34 2.48 9.74
N LEU A 153 -7.02 1.19 9.85
CA LEU A 153 -5.91 0.57 9.13
C LEU A 153 -6.27 0.17 7.69
N SER A 154 -7.39 -0.52 7.49
CA SER A 154 -7.75 -1.08 6.18
C SER A 154 -8.09 -0.02 5.14
N LEU A 155 -8.71 1.10 5.53
CA LEU A 155 -9.12 2.14 4.58
C LEU A 155 -7.91 2.78 3.88
N PRO A 156 -6.86 3.26 4.59
CA PRO A 156 -5.67 3.81 3.94
C PRO A 156 -4.95 2.79 3.04
N MET A 157 -4.95 1.51 3.40
CA MET A 157 -4.41 0.44 2.54
C MET A 157 -5.20 0.32 1.24
N VAL A 158 -6.53 0.31 1.31
CA VAL A 158 -7.40 0.28 0.13
C VAL A 158 -7.18 1.52 -0.74
N ILE A 159 -7.04 2.69 -0.13
CA ILE A 159 -6.72 3.93 -0.86
C ILE A 159 -5.39 3.78 -1.59
N MET A 160 -4.34 3.29 -0.92
CA MET A 160 -3.05 3.04 -1.55
C MET A 160 -3.14 2.05 -2.71
N TYR A 161 -3.92 0.98 -2.58
CA TYR A 161 -4.18 0.05 -3.68
C TYR A 161 -4.82 0.75 -4.89
N VAL A 162 -5.89 1.53 -4.65
CA VAL A 162 -6.60 2.26 -5.72
C VAL A 162 -5.71 3.33 -6.36
N VAL A 163 -4.87 4.02 -5.58
CA VAL A 163 -3.86 4.96 -6.09
C VAL A 163 -2.89 4.24 -7.02
N SER A 164 -2.42 3.06 -6.63
CA SER A 164 -1.53 2.22 -7.44
C SER A 164 -2.17 1.83 -8.76
N GLU A 165 -3.40 1.31 -8.70
CA GLU A 165 -4.21 0.94 -9.86
C GLU A 165 -4.36 2.12 -10.83
N LEU A 166 -4.65 3.31 -10.30
CA LEU A 166 -4.84 4.52 -11.07
C LEU A 166 -3.55 5.01 -11.73
N ILE A 167 -2.42 4.95 -11.03
CA ILE A 167 -1.09 5.27 -11.60
C ILE A 167 -0.78 4.32 -12.77
N CYS A 168 -0.96 3.01 -12.56
CA CYS A 168 -0.75 1.98 -13.58
C CYS A 168 -1.65 2.23 -14.81
N SER A 169 -2.93 2.50 -14.59
CA SER A 169 -3.90 2.80 -15.66
C SER A 169 -3.52 4.03 -16.46
N ARG A 170 -3.16 5.14 -15.80
CA ARG A 170 -2.75 6.38 -16.48
C ARG A 170 -1.49 6.19 -17.30
N ARG A 171 -0.51 5.46 -16.76
CA ARG A 171 0.75 5.16 -17.47
C ARG A 171 0.51 4.31 -18.70
N GLU A 172 -0.31 3.27 -18.59
CA GLU A 172 -0.67 2.39 -19.70
C GLU A 172 -1.42 3.15 -20.80
N LYS A 173 -2.42 3.98 -20.44
CA LYS A 173 -3.12 4.85 -21.39
C LYS A 173 -2.17 5.80 -22.13
N ARG A 174 -1.21 6.41 -21.41
CA ARG A 174 -0.22 7.31 -22.02
C ARG A 174 0.68 6.56 -23.00
N SER A 175 1.13 5.36 -22.63
CA SER A 175 1.94 4.49 -23.50
C SER A 175 1.19 4.11 -24.78
N LEU A 176 -0.05 3.63 -24.65
CA LEU A 176 -0.89 3.24 -25.79
C LEU A 176 -1.17 4.41 -26.73
N LYS A 177 -1.45 5.60 -26.20
CA LYS A 177 -1.66 6.81 -27.01
C LYS A 177 -0.42 7.18 -27.84
N LEU A 178 0.78 6.98 -27.29
CA LEU A 178 2.02 7.23 -28.01
C LEU A 178 2.24 6.20 -29.13
N ARG A 179 1.93 4.93 -28.89
CA ARG A 179 2.04 3.85 -29.88
C ARG A 179 1.03 4.00 -31.03
N ILE A 180 -0.19 4.47 -30.74
CA ILE A 180 -1.16 4.86 -31.77
C ILE A 180 -0.60 6.02 -32.62
N ARG A 181 -0.01 7.04 -31.97
CA ARG A 181 0.54 8.20 -32.67
C ARG A 181 1.76 7.87 -33.53
N SER A 182 2.58 6.89 -33.15
CA SER A 182 3.69 6.40 -33.96
C SER A 182 3.24 5.47 -35.10
N GLY A 183 1.96 5.10 -35.16
CA GLY A 183 1.43 4.15 -36.13
C GLY A 183 1.84 2.71 -35.86
N GLU A 184 2.36 2.39 -34.66
CA GLU A 184 2.77 1.03 -34.29
C GLU A 184 1.58 0.09 -34.11
N ILE A 185 0.43 0.61 -33.65
CA ILE A 185 -0.77 -0.16 -33.35
C ILE A 185 -2.02 0.61 -33.76
N SER A 186 -3.06 -0.13 -34.15
CA SER A 186 -4.38 0.42 -34.42
C SER A 186 -5.09 0.87 -33.11
N PRO A 187 -6.02 1.84 -33.17
CA PRO A 187 -6.88 2.18 -32.03
C PRO A 187 -7.61 0.96 -31.41
N GLU A 188 -8.07 0.02 -32.25
CA GLU A 188 -8.74 -1.20 -31.78
C GLU A 188 -7.77 -2.12 -31.04
N GLU A 189 -6.53 -2.24 -31.51
CA GLU A 189 -5.49 -3.04 -30.85
C GLU A 189 -5.09 -2.46 -29.49
N ALA A 190 -5.01 -1.13 -29.42
CA ALA A 190 -4.75 -0.43 -28.18
C ALA A 190 -5.87 -0.63 -27.16
N GLU A 191 -7.13 -0.59 -27.61
CA GLU A 191 -8.29 -0.84 -26.75
C GLU A 191 -8.35 -2.29 -26.26
N ALA A 192 -8.14 -3.25 -27.16
CA ALA A 192 -8.09 -4.67 -26.83
C ALA A 192 -7.01 -4.96 -25.78
N ALA A 193 -5.79 -4.43 -25.98
CA ALA A 193 -4.71 -4.56 -25.01
C ALA A 193 -5.04 -3.93 -23.64
N TYR A 194 -5.69 -2.76 -23.61
CA TYR A 194 -6.07 -2.07 -22.37
C TYR A 194 -7.19 -2.79 -21.60
N LEU A 195 -8.07 -3.49 -22.31
CA LEU A 195 -9.16 -4.28 -21.74
C LEU A 195 -8.74 -5.73 -21.43
N GLY A 196 -7.55 -6.16 -21.87
CA GLY A 196 -7.12 -7.55 -21.76
C GLY A 196 -7.91 -8.50 -22.67
N LYS A 197 -8.46 -7.98 -23.78
CA LYS A 197 -9.13 -8.77 -24.82
C LYS A 197 -8.10 -9.18 -25.88
N THR A 198 -8.17 -10.42 -26.35
CA THR A 198 -7.46 -10.84 -27.56
C THR A 198 -8.27 -10.42 -28.78
N ILE A 199 -7.63 -9.79 -29.75
CA ILE A 199 -8.25 -9.54 -31.05
C ILE A 199 -8.31 -10.89 -31.74
N GLN A 200 -9.52 -11.37 -32.04
CA GLN A 200 -9.67 -12.41 -33.04
C GLN A 200 -9.29 -11.76 -34.37
N THR A 201 -8.09 -12.04 -34.86
CA THR A 201 -7.79 -11.86 -36.28
C THR A 201 -8.73 -12.81 -37.01
N ASP A 202 -9.79 -12.25 -37.57
CA ASP A 202 -10.72 -12.96 -38.45
C ASP A 202 -9.93 -13.25 -39.74
N ASP A 203 -9.17 -14.35 -39.71
CA ASP A 203 -8.42 -14.87 -40.85
C ASP A 203 -9.44 -15.56 -41.77
N LYS A 204 -9.82 -14.86 -42.84
CA LYS A 204 -10.57 -15.39 -43.99
C LYS A 204 -9.77 -15.14 -45.26
#